data_AF-A0A9N7VBX3-F1
#
_entry.id   AF-A0A9N7VBX3-F1
#
_cell.length_a   1.000
_cell.length_b   1.000
_cell.length_c   1.000
_cell.angle_alpha   90.00
_cell.angle_beta   90.00
_cell.angle_gamma   90.00
#
_symmetry.space_group_name_H-M   'P 1'
#
loop_
_entity.id
_entity.type
_entity.pdbx_description
1 polymer ?
#
loop_
_entity_poly.entity_id
_entity_poly.type
_entity_poly.pdbx_seq_one_letter_code
_entity_poly.pdbx_strand_id
1 'polypeptide(L)'
;MAQQIRRAAFRSQKDPHHIMKTKELTKQVRDKVVEKYEAGLGYKKISRALNISLSTIKSIIRKWKEYGTTANLPRGGRPPKLKSRTRRK
;
A
#
# COMPACT_ATOMS: atom_id res chain seq x y z
N MET A 1 -29.19 -27.81 28.68
CA MET A 1 -28.98 -26.35 28.57
C MET A 1 -27.49 -26.07 28.35
N ALA A 2 -26.95 -26.42 27.18
CA ALA A 2 -25.52 -26.26 26.88
C ALA A 2 -25.34 -25.23 25.75
N GLN A 3 -24.62 -24.16 26.06
CA GLN A 3 -24.29 -23.09 25.13
C GLN A 3 -23.37 -23.63 24.02
N GLN A 4 -23.90 -23.80 22.81
CA GLN A 4 -23.04 -24.07 21.65
C GLN A 4 -22.72 -22.75 20.94
N ILE A 5 -21.69 -22.07 21.42
CA ILE A 5 -21.04 -20.98 20.68
C ILE A 5 -20.48 -21.59 19.39
N ARG A 6 -21.21 -21.47 18.28
CA ARG A 6 -20.67 -21.73 16.95
C ARG A 6 -19.75 -20.58 16.58
N ARG A 7 -18.51 -20.68 17.05
CA ARG A 7 -17.35 -19.96 16.52
C ARG A 7 -17.08 -20.54 15.12
N ALA A 8 -17.90 -20.11 14.15
CA ALA A 8 -17.81 -20.56 12.79
C ALA A 8 -16.44 -20.20 12.25
N ALA A 9 -15.73 -21.26 11.85
CA ALA A 9 -14.46 -21.31 11.15
C ALA A 9 -13.93 -19.96 10.66
N PHE A 10 -12.77 -19.58 11.19
CA PHE A 10 -11.76 -18.77 10.53
C PHE A 10 -11.45 -19.44 9.19
N ARG A 11 -12.34 -19.23 8.21
CA ARG A 11 -12.19 -19.71 6.84
C ARG A 11 -10.98 -18.94 6.32
N SER A 12 -9.82 -19.58 6.41
CA SER A 12 -8.57 -19.13 5.79
C SER A 12 -8.77 -19.26 4.29
N GLN A 13 -9.54 -18.34 3.72
CA GLN A 13 -9.61 -18.16 2.28
C GLN A 13 -8.24 -17.65 1.85
N LYS A 14 -7.46 -18.50 1.18
CA LYS A 14 -6.31 -18.01 0.42
C LYS A 14 -6.92 -17.37 -0.83
N ASP A 15 -7.25 -16.08 -0.69
CA ASP A 15 -8.05 -15.32 -1.66
C ASP A 15 -7.25 -15.00 -2.94
N PRO A 16 -7.91 -14.90 -4.12
CA PRO A 16 -7.25 -14.92 -5.43
C PRO A 16 -6.47 -13.65 -5.79
N HIS A 17 -6.56 -12.59 -4.98
CA HIS A 17 -5.88 -11.31 -5.21
C HIS A 17 -4.73 -11.09 -4.22
N HIS A 18 -3.79 -12.02 -4.15
CA HIS A 18 -2.48 -11.71 -3.60
C HIS A 18 -1.80 -10.71 -4.56
N ILE A 19 -1.77 -9.43 -4.19
CA ILE A 19 -1.10 -8.39 -4.98
C ILE A 19 0.37 -8.80 -5.14
N MET A 20 0.74 -9.17 -6.36
CA MET A 20 2.09 -9.61 -6.69
C MET A 20 3.09 -8.52 -6.30
N LYS A 21 4.17 -8.92 -5.59
CA LYS A 21 5.15 -8.04 -4.95
C LYS A 21 5.80 -7.02 -5.90
N THR A 22 5.76 -7.28 -7.20
CA THR A 22 6.40 -6.50 -8.27
C THR A 22 5.46 -5.48 -8.94
N LYS A 23 4.13 -5.61 -8.81
CA LYS A 23 3.20 -4.70 -9.48
C LYS A 23 2.88 -3.51 -8.58
N GLU A 24 2.99 -2.31 -9.14
CA GLU A 24 2.64 -1.09 -8.43
C GLU A 24 1.14 -1.06 -8.09
N LEU A 25 0.80 -0.66 -6.87
CA LEU A 25 -0.60 -0.47 -6.46
C LEU A 25 -1.22 0.70 -7.20
N THR A 26 -2.45 0.50 -7.66
CA THR A 26 -3.27 1.55 -8.29
C THR A 26 -3.56 2.68 -7.32
N LYS A 27 -3.74 3.89 -7.83
CA LYS A 27 -4.03 5.08 -7.02
C LYS A 27 -5.26 4.88 -6.14
N GLN A 28 -6.32 4.28 -6.68
CA GLN A 28 -7.56 3.99 -5.97
C GLN A 28 -7.34 3.14 -4.71
N VAL A 29 -6.44 2.16 -4.76
CA VAL A 29 -6.15 1.32 -3.59
C VAL A 29 -5.37 2.11 -2.54
N ARG A 30 -4.46 3.00 -2.96
CA ARG A 30 -3.72 3.88 -2.05
C ARG A 30 -4.65 4.91 -1.40
N ASP A 31 -5.59 5.47 -2.15
CA ASP A 31 -6.60 6.41 -1.63
C ASP A 31 -7.46 5.73 -0.54
N LYS A 32 -7.93 4.50 -0.78
CA LYS A 32 -8.67 3.70 0.22
C LYS A 32 -7.86 3.37 1.49
N VAL A 33 -6.53 3.37 1.41
CA VAL A 33 -5.65 3.20 2.59
C VAL A 33 -5.63 4.49 3.40
N VAL A 34 -5.51 5.63 2.74
CA VAL A 34 -5.49 6.96 3.40
C VAL A 34 -6.84 7.25 4.05
N GLU A 35 -7.95 7.05 3.34
CA GLU A 35 -9.31 7.24 3.87
C GLU A 35 -9.53 6.45 5.18
N LYS A 36 -9.12 5.17 5.21
CA LYS A 36 -9.21 4.33 6.41
C LYS A 36 -8.27 4.79 7.53
N TYR A 37 -7.11 5.33 7.18
CA TYR A 37 -6.17 5.87 8.16
C TYR A 37 -6.67 7.16 8.79
N GLU A 38 -7.26 8.06 8.00
CA GLU A 38 -7.92 9.28 8.47
C GLU A 38 -9.14 8.97 9.34
N ALA A 39 -9.87 7.88 9.04
CA ALA A 39 -10.92 7.34 9.90
C ALA A 39 -10.40 6.73 11.23
N GLY A 40 -9.10 6.82 11.52
CA GLY A 40 -8.50 6.36 12.79
C GLY A 40 -8.29 4.85 12.88
N LEU A 41 -8.39 4.10 11.79
CA LEU A 41 -8.15 2.65 11.81
C LEU A 41 -6.64 2.35 11.93
N GLY A 42 -6.29 1.47 12.87
CA GLY A 42 -4.91 1.03 13.04
C GLY A 42 -4.40 0.19 11.86
N TYR A 43 -3.07 0.19 11.63
CA TYR A 43 -2.44 -0.45 10.47
C TYR A 43 -2.80 -1.93 10.27
N LYS A 44 -2.93 -2.71 11.36
CA LYS A 44 -3.33 -4.13 11.30
C LYS A 44 -4.76 -4.32 10.77
N LYS A 45 -5.69 -3.42 11.14
CA LYS A 45 -7.08 -3.46 10.68
C LYS A 45 -7.15 -3.14 9.19
N ILE A 46 -6.42 -2.12 8.74
CA ILE A 46 -6.33 -1.74 7.33
C ILE A 46 -5.72 -2.87 6.49
N SER A 47 -4.65 -3.50 6.99
CA SER A 47 -3.98 -4.63 6.34
C SER A 47 -4.93 -5.80 6.13
N ARG A 48 -5.70 -6.17 7.15
CA ARG A 48 -6.68 -7.25 7.05
C ARG A 48 -7.88 -6.89 6.16
N ALA A 49 -8.32 -5.63 6.18
CA ALA A 49 -9.45 -5.17 5.38
C ALA A 49 -9.12 -5.10 3.87
N LEU A 50 -7.89 -4.73 3.52
CA LEU A 50 -7.47 -4.54 2.13
C LEU A 50 -6.58 -5.66 1.60
N ASN A 51 -6.21 -6.64 2.44
CA ASN A 51 -5.24 -7.71 2.14
C ASN A 51 -3.89 -7.19 1.63
N ILE A 52 -3.48 -6.02 2.12
CA ILE A 52 -2.20 -5.39 1.78
C ILE A 52 -1.21 -5.65 2.92
N SER A 53 0.06 -5.88 2.57
CA SER A 53 1.11 -6.05 3.58
C SER A 53 1.28 -4.82 4.47
N LEU A 54 1.63 -5.01 5.74
CA LEU A 54 1.83 -3.92 6.70
C LEU A 54 2.94 -2.95 6.25
N SER A 55 4.01 -3.46 5.63
CA SER A 55 5.11 -2.64 5.13
C SER A 55 4.65 -1.71 4.02
N THR A 56 3.79 -2.20 3.11
CA THR A 56 3.18 -1.38 2.07
C THR A 56 2.29 -0.29 2.66
N ILE A 57 1.44 -0.61 3.64
CA ILE A 57 0.57 0.40 4.30
C ILE A 57 1.42 1.49 4.97
N LYS A 58 2.46 1.09 5.73
CA LYS A 58 3.39 2.05 6.35
C LYS A 58 4.06 2.94 5.31
N SER A 59 4.49 2.37 4.19
CA SER A 59 5.13 3.12 3.09
C SER A 59 4.18 4.13 2.46
N ILE A 60 2.93 3.75 2.19
CA ILE A 60 1.90 4.65 1.66
C ILE A 60 1.67 5.81 2.62
N ILE A 61 1.44 5.54 3.90
CA ILE A 61 1.13 6.56 4.90
C ILE A 61 2.33 7.48 5.14
N ARG A 62 3.55 6.94 5.16
CA ARG A 62 4.77 7.77 5.27
C ARG A 62 4.88 8.74 4.10
N LYS A 63 4.73 8.27 2.87
CA LYS A 63 4.77 9.13 1.67
C LYS A 63 3.64 10.14 1.65
N TRP A 64 2.44 9.75 2.07
CA TRP A 64 1.32 10.68 2.16
C TRP A 64 1.58 11.79 3.17
N LYS A 65 2.17 11.48 4.34
CA LYS A 65 2.58 12.51 5.32
C LYS A 65 3.68 13.44 4.81
N GLU A 66 4.60 12.92 4.01
CA GLU A 66 5.76 13.67 3.50
C GLU A 66 5.40 14.57 2.31
N TYR A 67 4.63 14.05 1.34
CA TYR A 67 4.34 14.72 0.07
C TYR A 67 2.90 15.19 -0.08
N GLY A 68 1.99 14.79 0.82
CA GLY A 68 0.55 15.07 0.70
C GLY A 68 -0.15 14.36 -0.46
N THR A 69 0.52 13.41 -1.13
CA THR A 69 -0.01 12.77 -2.34
C THR A 69 -0.03 11.25 -2.24
N THR A 70 -1.05 10.64 -2.85
CA THR A 70 -1.18 9.19 -3.05
C THR A 70 -0.78 8.75 -4.46
N ALA A 71 -0.59 9.72 -5.36
CA ALA A 71 -0.16 9.50 -6.73
C ALA A 71 1.26 8.90 -6.78
N ASN A 72 1.56 8.21 -7.88
CA ASN A 72 2.91 7.69 -8.08
C ASN A 72 3.82 8.83 -8.56
N LEU A 73 4.81 9.19 -7.76
CA LEU A 73 5.83 10.15 -8.16
C LEU A 73 6.72 9.54 -9.26
N PRO A 74 7.20 10.36 -10.22
CA PRO A 74 8.17 9.89 -11.19
C PRO A 74 9.39 9.35 -10.43
N ARG A 75 9.93 8.22 -10.91
CA ARG A 75 11.14 7.66 -10.32
C ARG A 75 12.28 8.63 -10.58
N GLY A 76 13.01 8.99 -9.52
CA GLY A 76 14.29 9.67 -9.65
C GLY A 76 15.22 8.79 -10.48
N GLY A 77 15.51 9.23 -11.71
CA GLY A 77 16.47 8.54 -12.57
C GLY A 77 17.89 8.69 -12.02
N ARG A 78 18.79 7.83 -12.50
CA ARG A 78 20.22 8.00 -12.24
C ARG A 78 20.67 9.32 -12.89
N PRO A 79 21.32 10.24 -12.16
CA PRO A 79 21.85 11.44 -12.78
C PRO A 79 22.90 11.07 -13.83
N PRO A 80 22.92 11.73 -14.99
CA PRO A 80 23.89 11.44 -16.04
C PRO A 80 25.30 11.82 -15.59
N LYS A 81 26.31 11.02 -15.99
CA LYS A 81 27.73 11.27 -15.67
C LYS A 81 28.24 12.58 -16.27
N LEU A 82 27.75 12.93 -17.46
CA LEU A 82 28.15 14.14 -18.18
C LEU A 82 27.06 15.21 -18.06
N LYS A 83 27.49 16.44 -17.78
CA LYS A 83 26.62 17.63 -17.86
C LYS A 83 26.19 17.87 -19.30
N SER A 84 25.03 18.49 -19.50
CA SER A 84 24.47 18.83 -20.82
C SER A 84 25.48 19.52 -21.74
N ARG A 85 26.32 20.41 -21.19
CA ARG A 85 27.36 21.16 -21.93
C ARG A 85 28.46 20.31 -22.56
N THR A 86 28.75 19.12 -22.04
CA THR A 86 29.82 18.23 -22.55
C THR A 86 29.29 17.20 -23.54
N ARG A 87 27.97 17.15 -23.75
CA ARG A 87 27.33 16.29 -24.75
C ARG A 87 27.63 16.90 -26.13
N ARG A 88 28.59 16.32 -26.87
CA ARG A 88 28.96 16.80 -28.21
C ARG A 88 27.73 16.73 -29.15
N LYS A 89 27.54 17.78 -29.94
CA LYS A 89 26.63 17.81 -31.10
C LYS A 89 27.09 16.84 -32.16
#